data_AF-A0A6N7IE07-F1
#
_entry.id   AF-A0A6N7IE07-F1
#
_cell.length_a   1.000
_cell.length_b   1.000
_cell.length_c   1.000
_cell.angle_alpha   90.00
_cell.angle_beta   90.00
_cell.angle_gamma   90.00
#
_symmetry.space_group_name_H-M   'P 1'
#
loop_
_entity.id
_entity.type
_entity.pdbx_description
1 polymer ?
#
loop_
_entity_poly.entity_id
_entity_poly.type
_entity_poly.pdbx_seq_one_letter_code
_entity_poly.pdbx_strand_id
1 'polypeptide(L)'
;MRLPDLTGALDCDLGLCPLTNTMPILREGLVGPSGRTDGRSVKLTMAWVSVPDLCVSASEQVYRADAAPSGEGALVGFSAGDFATLIEVDADGIVASYPGIGRRIGLDG
;
A
#
# COMPACT_ATOMS: atom_id res chain seq x y z
N MET A 1 3.00 24.56 -18.09
CA MET A 1 3.21 23.18 -17.60
C MET A 1 1.89 22.44 -17.71
N ARG A 2 1.84 21.27 -18.34
CA ARG A 2 0.62 20.44 -18.39
C ARG A 2 0.63 19.53 -17.16
N LEU A 3 -0.49 19.46 -16.44
CA LEU A 3 -0.63 18.56 -15.31
C LEU A 3 -0.62 17.10 -15.79
N PRO A 4 -0.07 16.15 -15.02
CA PRO A 4 -0.13 14.73 -15.35
C PRO A 4 -1.60 14.29 -15.46
N ASP A 5 -1.87 13.32 -16.34
CA ASP A 5 -3.18 12.68 -16.39
C ASP A 5 -3.30 11.72 -15.21
N LEU A 6 -4.15 12.06 -14.24
CA LEU A 6 -4.42 11.29 -13.04
C LEU A 6 -5.83 10.68 -13.06
N THR A 7 -6.41 10.50 -14.26
CA THR A 7 -7.75 9.93 -14.40
C THR A 7 -7.82 8.58 -13.69
N GLY A 8 -8.77 8.45 -12.75
CA GLY A 8 -8.98 7.23 -11.97
C GLY A 8 -8.07 7.08 -10.74
N ALA A 9 -7.13 8.01 -10.49
CA ALA A 9 -6.38 8.02 -9.26
C ALA A 9 -7.26 8.50 -8.09
N LEU A 10 -7.58 7.59 -7.17
CA LEU A 10 -8.36 7.89 -5.96
C LEU A 10 -7.49 8.18 -4.74
N ASP A 11 -6.24 7.70 -4.79
CA ASP A 11 -5.30 7.73 -3.67
C ASP A 11 -3.96 8.34 -4.15
N CYS A 12 -3.29 9.08 -3.26
CA CYS A 12 -1.90 9.48 -3.48
C CYS A 12 -0.94 8.45 -2.91
N ASP A 13 0.25 8.37 -3.48
CA ASP A 13 1.34 7.56 -2.96
C ASP A 13 2.59 8.42 -2.82
N LEU A 14 2.98 8.69 -1.58
CA LEU A 14 4.14 9.52 -1.30
C LEU A 14 5.37 8.61 -1.16
N GLY A 15 6.39 8.91 -1.97
CA GLY A 15 7.65 8.16 -1.90
C GLY A 15 8.20 8.11 -0.49
N LEU A 16 8.67 6.93 -0.09
CA LEU A 16 9.21 6.65 1.24
C LEU A 16 8.20 6.80 2.39
N CYS A 17 6.89 6.83 2.12
CA CYS A 17 5.84 6.92 3.13
C CYS A 17 4.99 5.63 3.16
N PRO A 18 5.22 4.71 4.11
CA PRO A 18 4.41 3.49 4.20
C PRO A 18 2.92 3.78 4.39
N LEU A 19 2.58 4.85 5.12
CA LEU A 19 1.21 5.19 5.50
C LEU A 19 0.26 5.40 4.30
N THR A 20 0.75 5.86 3.16
CA THR A 20 -0.12 6.10 1.99
C THR A 20 -0.71 4.81 1.41
N ASN A 21 -0.11 3.65 1.69
CA ASN A 21 -0.64 2.34 1.28
C ASN A 21 -1.91 1.94 2.04
N THR A 22 -2.19 2.53 3.21
CA THR A 22 -3.39 2.23 4.01
C THR A 22 -4.69 2.55 3.26
N MET A 23 -4.72 3.68 2.53
CA MET A 23 -5.94 4.14 1.85
C MET A 23 -6.47 3.13 0.82
N PRO A 24 -5.67 2.66 -0.17
CA PRO A 24 -6.15 1.66 -1.12
C PRO A 24 -6.40 0.29 -0.47
N ILE A 25 -5.60 -0.10 0.54
CA ILE A 25 -5.78 -1.36 1.27
C ILE A 25 -7.15 -1.42 1.94
N LEU A 26 -7.55 -0.35 2.63
CA LEU A 26 -8.85 -0.25 3.28
C LEU A 26 -9.99 -0.10 2.28
N ARG A 27 -9.84 0.78 1.28
CA ARG A 27 -10.87 1.04 0.27
C ARG A 27 -11.21 -0.21 -0.54
N GLU A 28 -10.23 -1.05 -0.83
CA GLU A 28 -10.40 -2.30 -1.55
C GLU A 28 -10.73 -3.48 -0.63
N GLY A 29 -10.70 -3.31 0.69
CA GLY A 29 -10.99 -4.37 1.64
C GLY A 29 -9.99 -5.53 1.58
N LEU A 30 -8.69 -5.21 1.43
CA LEU A 30 -7.62 -6.21 1.37
C LEU A 30 -7.22 -6.76 2.75
N VAL A 31 -7.77 -6.17 3.82
CA VAL A 31 -7.75 -6.71 5.18
C VAL A 31 -9.12 -7.33 5.47
N GLY A 32 -9.17 -8.67 5.43
CA GLY A 32 -10.40 -9.40 5.71
C GLY A 32 -10.67 -9.55 7.21
N PRO A 33 -11.92 -9.79 7.62
CA PRO A 33 -12.24 -10.19 8.99
C PRO A 33 -11.40 -11.41 9.38
N SER A 34 -10.78 -11.41 10.56
CA SER A 34 -9.95 -12.51 11.09
C SER A 34 -8.73 -12.90 10.23
N GLY A 35 -8.18 -11.97 9.44
CA GLY A 35 -6.98 -12.21 8.63
C GLY A 35 -7.16 -13.20 7.47
N ARG A 36 -8.41 -13.56 7.15
CA ARG A 36 -8.73 -14.42 6.00
C ARG A 36 -8.78 -13.60 4.72
N THR A 37 -8.19 -14.13 3.66
CA THR A 37 -8.19 -13.53 2.31
C THR A 37 -8.69 -14.53 1.27
N ASP A 38 -9.28 -14.02 0.20
CA ASP A 38 -9.64 -14.76 -1.01
C ASP A 38 -8.52 -14.75 -2.08
N GLY A 39 -7.37 -14.12 -1.77
CA GLY A 39 -6.26 -13.99 -2.70
C GLY A 39 -6.47 -12.93 -3.78
N ARG A 40 -7.50 -12.08 -3.66
CA ARG A 40 -7.86 -11.08 -4.68
C ARG A 40 -6.70 -10.12 -4.96
N SER A 41 -6.60 -9.74 -6.22
CA SER A 41 -5.65 -8.75 -6.71
C SER A 41 -6.41 -7.60 -7.35
N VAL A 42 -5.99 -6.37 -7.03
CA VAL A 42 -6.55 -5.13 -7.56
C VAL A 42 -5.45 -4.31 -8.22
N LYS A 43 -5.76 -3.75 -9.39
CA LYS A 43 -4.86 -2.87 -10.14
C LYS A 43 -5.38 -1.44 -10.02
N LEU A 44 -4.52 -0.54 -9.59
CA LEU A 44 -4.85 0.83 -9.21
C LEU A 44 -3.97 1.82 -9.98
N THR A 45 -4.53 2.97 -10.29
CA THR A 45 -3.76 4.16 -10.67
C THR A 45 -3.58 5.01 -9.42
N MET A 46 -2.35 5.37 -9.09
CA MET A 46 -2.02 6.22 -7.95
C MET A 46 -1.43 7.55 -8.43
N ALA A 47 -1.70 8.62 -7.69
CA ALA A 47 -0.96 9.86 -7.84
C ALA A 47 0.37 9.72 -7.07
N TRP A 48 1.40 9.19 -7.73
CA TRP A 48 2.73 9.05 -7.16
C TRP A 48 3.38 10.41 -6.99
N VAL A 49 3.87 10.69 -5.78
CA VAL A 49 4.57 11.92 -5.41
C VAL A 49 6.00 11.54 -5.05
N SER A 50 6.96 11.92 -5.90
CA SER A 50 8.37 11.62 -5.64
C SER A 50 8.90 12.38 -4.42
N VAL A 51 9.88 11.80 -3.74
CA VAL A 51 10.64 12.45 -2.66
C VAL A 51 12.11 12.41 -3.03
N PRO A 52 12.86 13.53 -2.89
CA PRO A 52 12.43 14.80 -2.28
C PRO A 52 11.74 15.77 -3.25
N ASP A 53 11.65 15.46 -4.54
CA ASP A 53 11.33 16.45 -5.58
C ASP A 53 9.86 16.89 -5.64
N LEU A 54 8.94 16.16 -4.98
CA LEU A 54 7.50 16.40 -4.96
C LEU A 54 6.86 16.50 -6.35
N CYS A 55 7.45 15.82 -7.34
CA CYS A 55 6.88 15.71 -8.67
C CYS A 55 5.76 14.68 -8.66
N VAL A 56 4.65 15.00 -9.31
CA VAL A 56 3.47 14.12 -9.38
C VAL A 56 3.41 13.43 -10.74
N SER A 57 3.19 12.12 -10.74
CA SER A 57 2.96 11.31 -11.94
C SER A 57 1.92 10.22 -11.68
N ALA A 58 1.26 9.73 -12.74
CA ALA A 58 0.45 8.53 -12.62
C ALA A 58 1.35 7.30 -12.43
N SER A 59 1.03 6.46 -11.45
CA SER A 59 1.69 5.18 -11.23
C SER A 59 0.65 4.07 -11.27
N GLU A 60 0.87 3.07 -12.11
CA GLU A 60 0.12 1.81 -12.06
C GLU A 60 0.71 0.94 -10.95
N GLN A 61 -0.15 0.45 -10.06
CA GLN A 61 0.24 -0.39 -8.93
C GLN A 61 -0.72 -1.57 -8.79
N VAL A 62 -0.21 -2.69 -8.30
CA VAL A 62 -1.00 -3.89 -8.02
C VAL A 62 -0.90 -4.23 -6.54
N TYR A 63 -2.05 -4.46 -5.91
CA TYR A 63 -2.16 -4.90 -4.53
C TYR A 63 -2.89 -6.25 -4.50
N ARG A 64 -2.34 -7.22 -3.78
CA ARG A 64 -2.90 -8.56 -3.64
C ARG A 64 -3.04 -8.91 -2.16
N ALA A 65 -4.23 -9.31 -1.75
CA ALA A 65 -4.47 -9.73 -0.37
C ALA A 65 -3.91 -11.13 -0.13
N ASP A 66 -2.97 -11.27 0.80
CA ASP A 66 -2.34 -12.52 1.20
C ASP A 66 -2.61 -12.81 2.70
N ALA A 67 -2.62 -14.10 3.05
CA ALA A 67 -2.93 -14.53 4.41
C ALA A 67 -1.76 -14.19 5.36
N ALA A 68 -2.07 -13.58 6.50
CA ALA A 68 -1.09 -13.35 7.55
C ALA A 68 -0.78 -14.65 8.31
N PRO A 69 0.49 -14.98 8.60
CA PRO A 69 0.85 -16.19 9.35
C PRO A 69 0.28 -16.24 10.77
N SER A 70 0.14 -15.08 11.42
CA SER A 70 -0.30 -14.95 12.82
C SER A 70 -1.83 -14.86 12.99
N GLY A 71 -2.60 -14.73 11.91
CA GLY A 71 -4.06 -14.55 11.95
C GLY A 71 -4.54 -13.14 12.37
N GLU A 72 -3.63 -12.25 12.74
CA GLU A 72 -3.90 -10.83 13.01
C GLU A 72 -3.35 -9.98 11.87
N GLY A 73 -4.18 -9.07 11.33
CA GLY A 73 -3.83 -8.24 10.19
C GLY A 73 -3.82 -8.97 8.84
N ALA A 74 -3.00 -8.49 7.91
CA ALA A 74 -2.85 -9.09 6.57
C ALA A 74 -1.42 -8.91 6.01
N LEU A 75 -1.06 -9.79 5.08
CA LEU A 75 0.03 -9.54 4.15
C LEU A 75 -0.56 -8.97 2.86
N VAL A 76 0.06 -7.95 2.30
CA VAL A 76 -0.36 -7.37 1.02
C VAL A 76 0.80 -7.43 0.05
N GLY A 77 0.66 -8.27 -0.97
CA GLY A 77 1.58 -8.28 -2.09
C GLY A 77 1.43 -7.00 -2.89
N PHE A 78 2.52 -6.25 -3.01
CA PHE A 78 2.58 -4.98 -3.72
C PHE A 78 3.53 -5.10 -4.91
N SER A 79 3.14 -4.55 -6.05
CA SER A 79 4.07 -4.32 -7.16
C SER A 79 3.79 -3.03 -7.94
N ALA A 80 4.86 -2.45 -8.47
CA ALA A 80 4.85 -1.28 -9.35
C ALA A 80 6.06 -1.35 -10.29
N GLY A 81 5.81 -1.50 -11.60
CA GLY A 81 6.88 -1.78 -12.56
C GLY A 81 7.63 -3.08 -12.20
N ASP A 82 8.97 -3.01 -12.13
CA ASP A 82 9.83 -4.15 -11.77
C ASP A 82 9.99 -4.35 -10.26
N PHE A 83 9.43 -3.45 -9.44
CA PHE A 83 9.48 -3.57 -7.99
C PHE A 83 8.32 -4.40 -7.47
N ALA A 84 8.61 -5.32 -6.54
CA ALA A 84 7.61 -6.08 -5.81
C ALA A 84 8.06 -6.33 -4.36
N THR A 85 7.10 -6.36 -3.42
CA THR A 85 7.36 -6.65 -2.01
C THR A 85 6.10 -7.18 -1.32
N LEU A 86 6.24 -7.61 -0.07
CA LEU A 86 5.13 -7.90 0.83
C LEU A 86 5.06 -6.81 1.90
N ILE A 87 3.89 -6.19 2.03
CA ILE A 87 3.59 -5.18 3.05
C ILE A 87 2.84 -5.87 4.19
N GLU A 88 3.32 -5.75 5.41
CA GLU A 88 2.59 -6.21 6.60
C GLU A 88 1.68 -5.08 7.08
N VAL A 89 0.41 -5.37 7.24
CA VAL A 89 -0.57 -4.46 7.83
C VAL A 89 -1.23 -5.09 9.05
N ASP A 90 -1.60 -4.25 10.01
CA ASP A 90 -2.37 -4.69 11.17
C ASP A 90 -3.87 -4.88 10.85
N ALA A 91 -4.65 -5.22 11.87
CA ALA A 91 -6.10 -5.45 11.75
C ALA A 91 -6.88 -4.20 11.31
N ASP A 92 -6.31 -3.00 11.49
CA ASP A 92 -6.91 -1.73 11.08
C ASP A 92 -6.40 -1.27 9.69
N GLY A 93 -5.63 -2.11 8.99
CA GLY A 93 -5.07 -1.79 7.68
C GLY A 93 -3.95 -0.75 7.71
N ILE A 94 -3.36 -0.50 8.88
CA ILE A 94 -2.20 0.38 9.02
C ILE A 94 -0.94 -0.43 8.78
N VAL A 95 -0.03 0.12 7.95
CA VAL A 95 1.25 -0.53 7.67
C VAL A 95 2.07 -0.70 8.94
N ALA A 96 2.38 -1.95 9.27
CA ALA A 96 3.24 -2.35 10.37
C ALA A 96 4.70 -2.49 9.90
N SER A 97 4.91 -3.05 8.71
CA SER A 97 6.25 -3.26 8.13
C SER A 97 6.20 -3.15 6.61
N TYR A 98 7.15 -2.40 6.05
CA TYR A 98 7.39 -2.27 4.62
C TYR A 98 8.89 -2.46 4.36
N PRO A 99 9.31 -3.64 3.84
CA PRO A 99 10.72 -3.94 3.59
C PRO A 99 11.40 -2.87 2.72
N GLY A 100 12.51 -2.32 3.23
CA GLY A 100 13.29 -1.29 2.55
C GLY A 100 12.80 0.14 2.73
N ILE A 101 11.62 0.36 3.32
CA ILE A 101 11.09 1.71 3.57
C ILE A 101 10.98 2.01 5.07
N GLY A 102 10.36 1.13 5.85
CA GLY A 102 10.19 1.40 7.28
C GLY A 102 9.35 0.36 8.01
N ARG A 103 9.38 0.46 9.34
CA ARG A 103 8.57 -0.35 10.25
C ARG A 103 7.97 0.57 11.29
N ARG A 104 6.72 0.31 11.67
CA ARG A 104 6.06 1.00 12.77
C ARG A 104 6.78 0.68 14.08
N ILE A 105 7.12 1.72 14.83
CA ILE A 105 7.65 1.57 16.18
C ILE A 105 6.50 1.35 17.17
N GLY A 106 6.69 0.47 18.14
CA GLY A 106 5.80 0.39 19.30
C GLY A 106 5.95 1.65 20.15
N LEU A 107 4.89 2.02 20.88
CA LEU A 107 5.02 2.96 21.99
C LEU A 107 5.62 2.21 23.18
N ASP A 108 6.87 1.76 23.06
CA ASP A 108 7.62 1.32 24.23
C ASP A 108 8.20 2.59 24.88
N GLY A 109 7.67 2.91 26.07
CA GLY A 109 8.26 3.87 27.01
C GLY A 109 9.35 3.24 27.86
#